data_AF-A0A5N5EGE1-F1
#
_entry.id   AF-A0A5N5EGE1-F1
#
_cell.length_a   1.000
_cell.length_b   1.000
_cell.length_c   1.000
_cell.angle_alpha   90.00
_cell.angle_beta   90.00
_cell.angle_gamma   90.00
#
_symmetry.space_group_name_H-M   'P 1'
#
loop_
_entity.id
_entity.type
_entity.pdbx_description
1 polymer ?
#
loop_
_entity_poly.entity_id
_entity_poly.type
_entity_poly.pdbx_seq_one_letter_code
_entity_poly.pdbx_strand_id
1 'polypeptide(L)'
;MQERAVLTRQAVILGAAKSFEKFGYSASLGTILQHGGVSKGAMYFHFASKEELAHAVIAAQHGMAMEGTRRVAAHSDIAVETLVLVSQEMARQLVTEPIARGGMRLTM
;
A
#
# COMPACT_ATOMS: atom_id res chain seq x y z
N MET A 1 -8.10 1.50 -22.97
CA MET A 1 -8.85 0.72 -21.96
C MET A 1 -7.96 0.27 -20.79
N GLN A 2 -6.71 -0.17 -21.05
CA GLN A 2 -5.76 -0.61 -20.01
C GLN A 2 -5.42 0.46 -18.95
N GLU A 3 -5.18 1.71 -19.34
CA GLU A 3 -4.80 2.78 -18.40
C GLU A 3 -5.89 3.04 -17.34
N ARG A 4 -7.16 3.08 -17.76
CA ARG A 4 -8.30 3.24 -16.85
C ARG A 4 -8.45 2.05 -15.89
N ALA A 5 -8.14 0.84 -16.35
CA ALA A 5 -8.14 -0.36 -15.52
C ALA A 5 -7.02 -0.33 -14.46
N VAL A 6 -5.83 0.16 -14.81
CA VAL A 6 -4.72 0.35 -13.86
C VAL A 6 -5.08 1.39 -12.80
N LEU A 7 -5.61 2.55 -13.21
CA LEU A 7 -6.02 3.60 -12.27
C LEU A 7 -7.11 3.12 -11.31
N THR A 8 -8.08 2.36 -11.82
CA THR A 8 -9.16 1.79 -10.98
C THR A 8 -8.59 0.79 -9.99
N ARG A 9 -7.71 -0.12 -10.43
CA ARG A 9 -7.04 -1.08 -9.54
C ARG A 9 -6.25 -0.38 -8.44
N GLN A 10 -5.52 0.68 -8.76
CA GLN A 10 -4.77 1.48 -7.79
C GLN A 10 -5.70 2.19 -6.79
N ALA A 11 -6.83 2.72 -7.25
CA ALA A 11 -7.83 3.33 -6.38
C ALA A 11 -8.43 2.33 -5.37
N VAL A 12 -8.72 1.10 -5.81
CA VAL A 12 -9.18 0.01 -4.92
C VAL A 12 -8.12 -0.30 -3.86
N ILE A 13 -6.84 -0.46 -4.26
CA ILE A 13 -5.73 -0.72 -3.33
C ILE A 13 -5.58 0.43 -2.32
N LEU A 14 -5.65 1.68 -2.76
CA LEU A 14 -5.52 2.84 -1.88
C LEU A 14 -6.70 2.92 -0.88
N GLY A 15 -7.92 2.69 -1.34
CA GLY A 15 -9.11 2.64 -0.46
C GLY A 15 -9.02 1.51 0.58
N ALA A 16 -8.49 0.36 0.17
CA ALA A 16 -8.24 -0.77 1.04
C ALA A 16 -7.16 -0.44 2.09
N ALA A 17 -6.02 0.11 1.66
CA ALA A 17 -4.93 0.50 2.55
C ALA A 17 -5.38 1.48 3.64
N LYS A 18 -6.12 2.54 3.27
CA LYS A 18 -6.71 3.49 4.23
C LYS A 18 -7.66 2.83 5.23
N SER A 19 -8.39 1.81 4.79
CA SER A 19 -9.33 1.09 5.65
C SER A 19 -8.60 0.13 6.60
N PHE A 20 -7.62 -0.62 6.08
CA PHE A 20 -6.81 -1.54 6.88
C PHE A 20 -5.93 -0.80 7.88
N GLU A 21 -5.43 0.39 7.54
CA GLU A 21 -4.74 1.28 8.48
C GLU A 21 -5.58 1.51 9.76
N LYS A 22 -6.88 1.81 9.59
CA LYS A 22 -7.76 2.16 10.71
C LYS A 22 -8.35 0.95 11.43
N PHE A 23 -8.68 -0.11 10.70
CA PHE A 23 -9.50 -1.22 11.23
C PHE A 23 -8.78 -2.58 11.22
N GLY A 24 -7.53 -2.64 10.74
CA GLY A 24 -6.85 -3.90 10.46
C GLY A 24 -7.64 -4.77 9.47
N TYR A 25 -7.36 -6.08 9.46
CA TYR A 25 -8.08 -7.01 8.58
C TYR A 25 -9.59 -7.08 8.87
N SER A 26 -10.10 -6.54 9.99
CA SER A 26 -11.54 -6.47 10.29
C SER A 26 -12.30 -5.47 9.43
N ALA A 27 -11.63 -4.60 8.65
CA ALA A 27 -12.28 -3.65 7.74
C ALA A 27 -13.34 -4.31 6.83
N SER A 28 -14.56 -3.81 6.81
CA SER A 28 -15.59 -4.38 5.92
C SER A 28 -15.32 -4.03 4.46
N LEU A 29 -15.76 -4.89 3.52
CA LEU A 29 -15.64 -4.59 2.09
C LEU A 29 -16.42 -3.32 1.73
N GLY A 30 -17.57 -3.07 2.36
CA GLY A 30 -18.34 -1.83 2.16
C GLY A 30 -17.55 -0.58 2.53
N THR A 31 -16.86 -0.59 3.68
CA THR A 31 -16.00 0.51 4.13
C THR A 31 -14.84 0.75 3.17
N ILE A 32 -14.22 -0.33 2.66
CA ILE A 32 -13.14 -0.27 1.67
C ILE A 32 -13.61 0.42 0.39
N LEU A 33 -14.76 0.00 -0.14
CA LEU A 33 -15.34 0.56 -1.36
C LEU A 33 -15.67 2.05 -1.20
N GLN A 34 -16.22 2.43 -0.05
CA GLN A 34 -16.52 3.83 0.28
C GLN A 34 -15.25 4.69 0.34
N HIS A 35 -14.19 4.23 1.02
CA HIS A 35 -12.92 4.96 1.09
C HIS A 35 -12.19 5.05 -0.25
N GLY A 36 -12.35 4.05 -1.12
CA GLY A 36 -11.75 4.03 -2.45
C GLY A 36 -12.54 4.79 -3.52
N GLY A 37 -13.80 5.18 -3.25
CA GLY A 37 -14.69 5.77 -4.25
C GLY A 37 -14.97 4.80 -5.42
N VAL A 38 -14.93 3.49 -5.15
CA VAL A 38 -15.04 2.43 -6.17
C VAL A 38 -16.30 1.60 -5.94
N SER A 39 -16.92 1.16 -7.03
CA SER A 39 -18.09 0.30 -6.94
C SER A 39 -17.71 -1.14 -6.58
N LYS A 40 -18.67 -1.88 -6.02
CA LYS A 40 -18.51 -3.31 -5.73
C LYS A 40 -18.11 -4.10 -6.99
N GLY A 41 -18.75 -3.82 -8.13
CA GLY A 41 -18.42 -4.45 -9.40
C GLY A 41 -16.99 -4.16 -9.88
N ALA A 42 -16.51 -2.92 -9.72
CA ALA A 42 -15.14 -2.56 -10.08
C ALA A 42 -14.11 -3.26 -9.19
N MET A 43 -14.39 -3.44 -7.90
CA MET A 43 -13.52 -4.23 -7.02
C MET A 43 -13.46 -5.69 -7.44
N TYR A 44 -14.60 -6.34 -7.66
CA TYR A 44 -14.63 -7.75 -8.07
C TYR A 44 -14.06 -8.02 -9.46
N PHE A 45 -14.02 -7.00 -10.32
CA PHE A 45 -13.31 -7.08 -11.60
C PHE A 45 -11.79 -7.20 -11.42
N HIS A 46 -11.22 -6.65 -10.33
CA HIS A 46 -9.77 -6.63 -10.08
C HIS A 46 -9.30 -7.59 -8.99
N PHE A 47 -10.17 -7.94 -8.05
CA PHE A 47 -9.87 -8.77 -6.89
C PHE A 47 -11.08 -9.65 -6.57
N ALA A 48 -10.90 -10.97 -6.61
CA ALA A 48 -11.96 -11.94 -6.35
C ALA A 48 -12.41 -11.95 -4.88
N SER A 49 -11.56 -11.50 -3.95
CA SER A 49 -11.86 -11.51 -2.52
C SER A 49 -11.22 -10.35 -1.76
N LYS A 50 -11.66 -10.14 -0.52
CA LYS A 50 -11.03 -9.21 0.43
C LYS A 50 -9.63 -9.67 0.81
N GLU A 51 -9.39 -10.97 0.86
CA GLU A 51 -8.09 -11.56 1.14
C GLU A 51 -7.09 -11.26 0.03
N GLU A 52 -7.48 -11.44 -1.24
CA GLU A 52 -6.65 -11.08 -2.39
C GLU A 52 -6.33 -9.59 -2.40
N LEU A 53 -7.31 -8.75 -2.04
CA LEU A 53 -7.09 -7.31 -1.89
C LEU A 53 -6.13 -6.98 -0.74
N ALA A 54 -6.19 -7.69 0.38
CA ALA A 54 -5.23 -7.54 1.48
C ALA A 54 -3.81 -7.92 1.04
N HIS A 55 -3.65 -9.04 0.34
CA HIS A 55 -2.35 -9.42 -0.24
C HIS A 55 -1.84 -8.39 -1.25
N ALA A 56 -2.71 -7.80 -2.06
CA ALA A 56 -2.33 -6.75 -2.98
C ALA A 56 -1.84 -5.47 -2.27
N VAL A 57 -2.44 -5.12 -1.13
CA VAL A 57 -1.97 -4.01 -0.28
C VAL A 57 -0.60 -4.32 0.33
N ILE A 58 -0.39 -5.54 0.84
CA ILE A 58 0.91 -5.99 1.37
C ILE A 58 1.99 -5.95 0.27
N ALA A 59 1.69 -6.46 -0.92
CA ALA A 59 2.61 -6.42 -2.05
C ALA A 59 2.93 -4.98 -2.48
N ALA A 60 1.94 -4.08 -2.50
CA ALA A 60 2.15 -2.67 -2.79
C ALA A 60 3.03 -1.98 -1.73
N GLN A 61 2.81 -2.28 -0.45
CA GLN A 61 3.67 -1.80 0.64
C GLN A 61 5.11 -2.29 0.49
N HIS A 62 5.29 -3.58 0.21
CA HIS A 62 6.62 -4.16 0.02
C HIS A 62 7.37 -3.54 -1.15
N GLY A 63 6.68 -3.36 -2.29
CA GLY A 63 7.25 -2.70 -3.47
C GLY A 63 7.66 -1.25 -3.19
N MET A 64 6.82 -0.49 -2.47
CA MET A 64 7.12 0.88 -2.06
C MET A 64 8.35 0.94 -1.13
N ALA A 65 8.45 0.03 -0.16
CA ALA A 65 9.59 -0.04 0.73
C ALA A 65 10.90 -0.36 -0.02
N MET A 66 10.86 -1.34 -0.92
CA MET A 66 12.05 -1.73 -1.71
C MET A 66 12.51 -0.64 -2.68
N GLU A 67 11.58 0.04 -3.35
CA GLU A 67 11.91 1.15 -4.22
C GLU A 67 12.47 2.35 -3.44
N GLY A 68 11.89 2.67 -2.28
CA GLY A 68 12.41 3.71 -1.38
C GLY A 68 13.85 3.42 -0.95
N THR A 69 14.10 2.20 -0.44
CA THR A 69 15.43 1.74 -0.04
C THR A 69 16.42 1.81 -1.19
N ARG A 70 16.07 1.30 -2.38
CA ARG A 70 16.94 1.35 -3.56
C ARG A 70 17.32 2.77 -3.92
N ARG A 71 16.34 3.69 -3.93
CA ARG A 71 16.58 5.09 -4.27
C ARG A 71 17.55 5.74 -3.30
N VAL A 72 17.33 5.62 -1.98
CA VAL A 72 18.19 6.29 -1.00
C VAL A 72 19.55 5.64 -0.85
N ALA A 73 19.66 4.32 -1.00
CA ALA A 73 20.94 3.61 -0.98
C ALA A 73 21.88 4.02 -2.12
N ALA A 74 21.34 4.52 -3.24
CA ALA A 74 22.15 5.06 -4.34
C ALA A 74 22.82 6.42 -4.03
N HIS A 75 22.56 7.03 -2.85
CA HIS A 75 23.08 8.35 -2.49
C HIS A 75 24.36 8.30 -1.65
N SER A 76 24.77 7.13 -1.13
CA SER A 76 26.02 6.98 -0.37
C SER A 76 26.58 5.57 -0.47
N ASP A 77 27.90 5.47 -0.60
CA ASP A 77 28.65 4.21 -0.53
C ASP A 77 29.05 3.84 0.91
N ILE A 78 28.79 4.73 1.89
CA ILE A 78 29.12 4.49 3.30
C ILE A 78 27.96 3.75 3.98
N ALA A 79 28.22 2.54 4.46
CA ALA A 79 27.19 1.65 5.01
C ALA A 79 26.34 2.30 6.13
N VAL A 80 26.97 3.03 7.06
CA VAL A 80 26.26 3.69 8.17
C VAL A 80 25.38 4.83 7.67
N GLU A 81 25.85 5.61 6.69
CA GLU A 81 25.04 6.68 6.09
C GLU A 81 23.83 6.09 5.36
N THR A 82 24.03 5.01 4.60
CA THR A 82 22.95 4.29 3.94
C THR A 82 21.92 3.76 4.94
N LEU A 83 22.34 3.23 6.09
CA LEU A 83 21.40 2.81 7.14
C LEU A 83 20.58 3.98 7.69
N VAL A 84 21.18 5.15 7.89
CA VAL A 84 20.47 6.36 8.32
C VAL A 84 19.45 6.79 7.27
N LEU A 85 19.84 6.84 6.00
CA LEU A 85 18.97 7.25 4.89
C LEU A 85 17.79 6.28 4.71
N VAL A 86 18.03 4.98 4.77
CA VAL A 86 16.97 3.95 4.70
C VAL A 86 16.00 4.09 5.88
N SER A 87 16.52 4.32 7.09
CA SER A 87 15.68 4.50 8.28
C SER A 87 14.80 5.74 8.16
N GLN A 88 15.35 6.84 7.63
CA GLN A 88 14.59 8.08 7.37
C GLN A 88 13.51 7.88 6.30
N GLU A 89 13.80 7.19 5.20
CA GLU A 89 12.81 6.91 4.15
C GLU A 89 11.69 5.99 4.68
N MET A 90 12.04 4.96 5.46
CA MET A 90 11.04 4.09 6.07
C MET A 90 10.12 4.88 7.03
N ALA A 91 10.70 5.76 7.86
CA ALA A 91 9.93 6.65 8.73
C ALA A 91 9.03 7.59 7.92
N ARG A 92 9.54 8.20 6.84
CA ARG A 92 8.75 9.05 5.94
C ARG A 92 7.57 8.29 5.35
N GLN A 93 7.80 7.08 4.83
CA GLN A 93 6.73 6.25 4.27
C GLN A 93 5.65 5.93 5.30
N LEU A 94 6.02 5.53 6.51
CA LEU A 94 5.04 5.27 7.58
C LEU A 94 4.25 6.52 7.95
N VAL A 95 4.87 7.70 7.97
CA VAL A 95 4.16 8.95 8.32
C VAL A 95 3.27 9.45 7.18
N THR A 96 3.67 9.27 5.93
CA THR A 96 3.03 9.96 4.78
C THR A 96 2.18 9.05 3.90
N GLU A 97 2.44 7.75 3.87
CA GLU A 97 1.84 6.83 2.88
C GLU A 97 0.81 5.88 3.52
N PRO A 98 -0.49 5.98 3.14
CA PRO A 98 -1.51 5.06 3.63
C PRO A 98 -1.23 3.60 3.24
N ILE A 99 -0.58 3.37 2.09
CA ILE A 99 -0.21 2.02 1.64
C ILE A 99 0.80 1.40 2.61
N ALA A 100 1.79 2.17 3.07
CA ALA A 100 2.77 1.69 4.04
C ALA A 100 2.10 1.31 5.37
N ARG A 101 1.26 2.20 5.93
CA ARG A 101 0.57 1.93 7.19
C ARG A 101 -0.46 0.81 7.09
N GLY A 102 -1.25 0.79 6.03
CA GLY A 102 -2.26 -0.24 5.78
C GLY A 102 -1.66 -1.63 5.59
N GLY A 103 -0.57 -1.75 4.83
CA GLY A 103 0.16 -3.00 4.64
C GLY A 103 0.78 -3.51 5.95
N MET A 104 1.48 -2.64 6.68
CA MET A 104 2.05 -2.97 7.99
C MET A 104 1.00 -3.45 9.00
N ARG A 105 -0.19 -2.84 9.01
CA ARG A 105 -1.27 -3.20 9.93
C ARG A 105 -1.86 -4.59 9.65
N LEU A 106 -1.64 -5.16 8.48
CA LEU A 106 -2.08 -6.50 8.11
C LEU A 106 -1.11 -7.61 8.51
N THR A 107 0.13 -7.26 8.86
CA THR A 107 1.19 -8.22 9.24
C THR A 107 1.45 -8.25 10.74
N MET A 108 0.72 -7.46 11.52
CA MET A 108 0.82 -7.35 12.99
C MET A 108 -0.33 -8.05 13.70
#